data_AF-A0A1I0NBC3-F1
#
_entry.id   AF-A0A1I0NBC3-F1
#
_cell.length_a   1.000
_cell.length_b   1.000
_cell.length_c   1.000
_cell.angle_alpha   90.00
_cell.angle_beta   90.00
_cell.angle_gamma   90.00
#
_symmetry.space_group_name_H-M   'P 1'
#
loop_
_entity.id
_entity.type
_entity.pdbx_description
1 polymer ?
#
loop_
_entity_poly.entity_id
_entity_poly.type
_entity_poly.pdbx_seq_one_letter_code
_entity_poly.pdbx_strand_id
1 'polypeptide(L)' 'MKLFGRNHIIISVITFVILFLMNYVGNDQPDKIERALMTSIAGVIGLSIGLFILNKGKNDKTPPQNFD' A
#
# COMPACT_ATOMS: atom_id res chain seq x y z
N MET A 1 3.63 -5.68 -13.05
CA MET A 1 3.76 -4.21 -13.14
C MET A 1 5.16 -3.86 -12.66
N LYS A 2 5.86 -2.88 -13.25
CA LYS A 2 7.16 -2.45 -12.69
C LYS A 2 6.84 -1.89 -11.30
N LEU A 3 7.38 -2.52 -10.25
CA LEU A 3 7.01 -2.23 -8.87
C LEU A 3 7.30 -0.77 -8.46
N PHE A 4 8.29 -0.16 -9.12
CA PHE A 4 8.64 1.26 -9.02
C PHE A 4 8.24 2.05 -10.28
N GLY A 5 7.30 1.54 -11.07
CA GLY A 5 6.78 2.24 -12.24
C GLY A 5 5.85 3.39 -11.84
N ARG A 6 5.64 4.33 -12.76
CA ARG A 6 4.75 5.49 -12.61
C ARG A 6 3.39 5.13 -12.02
N ASN A 7 2.82 3.98 -12.39
CA ASN A 7 1.52 3.52 -11.91
C ASN A 7 1.52 3.19 -10.40
N HIS A 8 2.60 2.61 -9.85
CA HIS A 8 2.68 2.31 -8.41
C HIS A 8 2.73 3.59 -7.58
N ILE A 9 3.50 4.58 -8.05
CA ILE A 9 3.59 5.89 -7.40
C ILE A 9 2.23 6.59 -7.43
N ILE A 10 1.53 6.59 -8.57
CA ILE A 10 0.19 7.20 -8.68
C ILE A 10 -0.79 6.55 -7.71
N ILE A 11 -0.85 5.21 -7.68
CA ILE A 11 -1.75 4.50 -6.76
C ILE A 11 -1.38 4.80 -5.31
N SER A 12 -0.09 4.78 -4.96
CA SER A 12 0.38 5.06 -3.60
C SER A 12 0.01 6.47 -3.14
N VAL A 13 0.16 7.48 -4.01
CA VAL A 13 -0.22 8.87 -3.70
C VAL A 13 -1.73 9.00 -3.51
N ILE A 14 -2.53 8.38 -4.39
CA ILE A 14 -3.99 8.40 -4.25
C ILE A 14 -4.42 7.71 -2.94
N THR A 15 -3.89 6.53 -2.65
CA THR A 15 -4.17 5.79 -1.41
C THR A 15 -3.76 6.61 -0.19
N PHE A 16 -2.60 7.26 -0.21
CA PHE A 16 -2.17 8.15 0.86
C PHE A 16 -3.18 9.25 1.13
N VAL A 17 -3.59 9.98 0.07
CA VAL A 17 -4.55 11.10 0.19
C VAL A 17 -5.89 10.62 0.73
N ILE A 18 -6.41 9.50 0.25
CA ILE A 18 -7.68 8.93 0.75
C ILE A 18 -7.58 8.59 2.24
N LEU A 19 -6.53 7.85 2.64
CA LEU A 19 -6.35 7.44 4.04
C LEU A 19 -6.12 8.65 4.96
N PHE A 20 -5.34 9.62 4.50
CA PHE A 20 -5.09 10.85 5.24
C PHE A 20 -6.38 11.62 5.46
N LEU A 21 -7.15 11.88 4.39
CA LEU A 21 -8.42 12.59 4.49
C LEU A 21 -9.43 11.84 5.35
N MET A 22 -9.53 10.52 5.23
CA MET A 22 -10.43 9.69 6.03
C MET A 22 -10.09 9.70 7.53
N ASN A 23 -8.82 9.93 7.89
CA ASN A 23 -8.40 10.02 9.30
C ASN A 23 -8.34 11.47 9.83
N TYR A 24 -8.24 12.46 8.94
CA TYR A 24 -8.14 13.87 9.27
C TYR A 24 -9.50 14.56 9.34
N VAL A 25 -10.37 14.31 8.36
CA VAL A 25 -11.69 14.96 8.26
C VAL A 25 -12.63 14.40 9.32
N GLY A 26 -13.30 15.28 10.07
CA GLY A 26 -14.22 14.89 11.14
C GLY A 26 -13.54 14.41 12.42
N ASN A 27 -12.21 14.54 12.52
CA ASN A 27 -11.46 14.26 13.74
C ASN A 27 -11.19 15.56 14.52
N ASP A 28 -11.73 15.66 15.72
CA ASP A 28 -11.56 16.82 16.61
C ASP A 28 -10.45 16.62 17.66
N GLN A 29 -9.73 15.51 17.59
CA GLN A 29 -8.62 15.24 18.49
C GLN A 29 -7.43 16.16 18.21
N PRO A 30 -6.66 16.54 19.25
CA PRO A 30 -5.48 17.41 19.08
C PRO A 30 -4.37 16.75 18.25
N ASP A 31 -4.27 15.42 18.26
CA ASP A 31 -3.27 14.60 17.56
C ASP A 31 -3.72 14.13 16.15
N LYS A 32 -4.82 14.69 15.62
CA LYS A 32 -5.40 14.26 14.33
C LYS A 32 -4.45 14.27 13.14
N ILE A 33 -3.52 15.22 13.08
CA ILE A 33 -2.54 15.32 11.99
C ILE A 33 -1.56 14.15 12.08
N GLU A 34 -1.04 13.89 13.27
CA GLU A 34 -0.09 12.81 13.52
C GLU A 34 -0.74 11.45 13.25
N ARG A 35 -1.95 11.23 13.76
CA ARG A 35 -2.74 10.03 13.47
C ARG A 35 -2.98 9.84 11.97
N ALA A 36 -3.46 10.87 11.28
CA ALA A 36 -3.73 10.79 9.86
C ALA A 36 -2.46 10.50 9.05
N LEU A 37 -1.33 11.09 9.44
CA LEU A 37 -0.04 10.86 8.80
C LEU A 37 0.48 9.43 9.05
N MET A 38 0.47 8.96 10.30
CA MET A 38 0.91 7.60 10.62
C MET A 38 0.06 6.55 9.93
N THR A 39 -1.28 6.69 9.97
CA THR A 39 -2.20 5.74 9.33
C THR A 39 -2.01 5.71 7.82
N SER A 40 -1.88 6.87 7.17
CA SER A 40 -1.68 6.94 5.73
C SER A 40 -0.31 6.40 5.30
N ILE A 41 0.77 6.68 6.03
CA ILE A 41 2.10 6.10 5.77
C ILE A 41 2.07 4.58 5.94
N ALA A 42 1.53 4.08 7.05
CA ALA A 42 1.43 2.65 7.33
C ALA A 42 0.62 1.92 6.23
N GLY A 43 -0.48 2.54 5.77
CA GLY A 43 -1.28 2.01 4.67
C GLY A 43 -0.53 1.91 3.35
N VAL A 44 0.26 2.92 2.98
CA VAL A 44 1.08 2.91 1.76
C VAL A 44 2.21 1.88 1.83
N ILE A 45 2.83 1.71 3.01
CA ILE A 45 3.83 0.66 3.23
C ILE A 45 3.19 -0.71 3.07
N GLY A 46 2.03 -0.96 3.71
CA GLY A 46 1.29 -2.21 3.57
C GLY A 46 0.90 -2.52 2.12
N LEU A 47 0.41 -1.51 1.38
CA LEU A 47 0.12 -1.63 -0.04
C LEU A 47 1.37 -2.01 -0.85
N SER A 48 2.50 -1.33 -0.59
CA SER A 48 3.75 -1.59 -1.31
C SER A 48 4.27 -3.01 -1.07
N ILE A 49 4.21 -3.49 0.18
CA ILE A 49 4.58 -4.87 0.53
C ILE A 49 3.60 -5.87 -0.11
N GLY A 50 2.29 -5.62 -0.04
CA GLY A 50 1.28 -6.49 -0.64
C GLY A 50 1.47 -6.63 -2.16
N LEU A 51 1.74 -5.52 -2.85
CA LEU A 51 2.04 -5.53 -4.28
C LEU A 51 3.39 -6.18 -4.60
N PHE A 52 4.39 -6.06 -3.73
CA PHE A 52 5.65 -6.78 -3.86
C PHE A 52 5.44 -8.30 -3.82
N ILE A 53 4.72 -8.79 -2.81
CA ILE A 53 4.40 -10.22 -2.67
C ILE A 53 3.59 -10.71 -3.87
N LEU A 54 2.57 -9.96 -4.29
CA LEU A 54 1.74 -10.29 -5.45
C LEU A 54 2.55 -10.37 -6.75
N ASN A 55 3.47 -9.43 -6.99
CA ASN A 55 4.33 -9.47 -8.18
C ASN A 55 5.40 -10.58 -8.08
N LYS A 56 5.83 -10.97 -6.87
CA LYS A 56 6.74 -12.11 -6.69
C LYS A 56 6.06 -13.42 -7.09
N GLY A 57 4.85 -13.67 -6.61
CA GLY A 57 4.08 -14.87 -6.98
C GLY A 57 3.74 -14.96 -8.46
N LYS A 58 3.49 -13.83 -9.13
CA LYS A 58 3.21 -13.80 -10.58
C LYS A 58 4.44 -14.07 -11.47
N ASN A 59 5.64 -13.85 -10.95
CA ASN A 59 6.90 -14.12 -11.65
C ASN A 59 7.56 -15.41 -11.18
N ASP A 60 6.89 -16.17 -10.31
CA ASP A 60 7.37 -17.45 -9.86
C ASP A 60 7.24 -18.45 -11.02
N LYS A 61 8.39 -18.89 -11.55
CA LYS A 61 8.50 -19.89 -12.62
C LYS A 61 8.69 -21.29 -12.06
N THR A 62 8.54 -21.46 -10.75
CA THR A 62 8.58 -22.78 -10.14
C THR A 62 7.44 -23.61 -10.74
N PRO A 63 7.75 -24.71 -11.43
CA PRO A 63 6.70 -25.61 -11.88
C PRO A 63 5.92 -26.08 -10.64
N PRO A 64 4.60 -26.32 -10.75
CA PRO A 64 3.82 -26.83 -9.64
C PRO A 64 4.54 -28.04 -9.05
N GLN A 65 4.66 -28.08 -7.72
CA GLN A 65 5.22 -29.24 -7.04
C GLN A 65 4.44 -30.47 -7.48
N ASN A 66 5.13 -31.37 -8.18
CA ASN A 66 4.56 -32.66 -8.51
C ASN A 66 4.58 -33.49 -7.21
N PHE A 67 3.39 -33.86 -6.73
CA PHE A 67 3.18 -34.65 -5.52
C PHE A 67 2.91 -36.13 -5.87
N ASP A 68 3.47 -36.63 -6.97
CA ASP A 68 3.50 -38.05 -7.34
C ASP A 68 4.44 -38.87 -6.42
#